data_AF-F9DJH0-F1
#
_entry.id   AF-F9DJH0-F1
#
_cell.length_a   1.000
_cell.length_b   1.000
_cell.length_c   1.000
_cell.angle_alpha   90.00
_cell.angle_beta   90.00
_cell.angle_gamma   90.00
#
_symmetry.space_group_name_H-M   'P 1'
#
loop_
_entity.id
_entity.type
_entity.pdbx_description
1 polymer ?
#
loop_
_entity_poly.entity_id
_entity_poly.type
_entity_poly.pdbx_seq_one_letter_code
_entity_poly.pdbx_strand_id
1 'polypeptide(L)'
;MAKTSSKVMISDFKVWLKGNGNLTQRSANSYISYLGESHNSLLRLGPKNKVYDYMDVIEQFYKAGDILYAVTVINNIIKRINNLRTRLLKELNNQRSALKKLNDQRSALKKLRVFLHYKRKNNVVDRTYLSKKNTNNPTSSTLDDIRDSFSKYSLDKIDGFNELIVFLGEEKFIKSVIESSFFFDKKIVDDQRNDIFKKLGEQPIPARKTTKTQSGIPGVGVNTKIGNLDIYQINGCNIPVKLDGDGNKQVRDIIEEKTGYTISSGKKCIFQNYIISHIWGEAYDPRYFTNLWNIVLVPAWANSLLDKNSDDEDSIEFKLKETFKKICVELYDLDAPQFSEEWDDMASRMGATSNEKITSNISKHPTYQISVIHEKNNGAGLPYGPKQVGRIILQNI
;
A
#
# COMPACT_ATOMS: atom_id res chain seq x y z
N MET A 1 -18.45 -37.75 13.66
CA MET A 1 -18.16 -37.97 12.24
C MET A 1 -18.69 -36.78 11.45
N ALA A 2 -17.82 -35.87 11.01
CA ALA A 2 -18.26 -34.73 10.20
C ALA A 2 -18.55 -35.24 8.78
N LYS A 3 -19.85 -35.22 8.41
CA LYS A 3 -20.33 -35.48 7.05
C LYS A 3 -19.52 -34.65 6.08
N THR A 4 -19.00 -35.31 5.05
CA THR A 4 -18.39 -34.75 3.84
C THR A 4 -19.09 -33.45 3.45
N SER A 5 -18.52 -32.33 3.88
CA SER A 5 -19.09 -31.02 3.58
C SER A 5 -18.99 -30.86 2.07
N SER A 6 -20.11 -30.58 1.40
CA SER A 6 -20.07 -30.15 0.01
C SER A 6 -19.09 -28.99 -0.06
N LYS A 7 -17.97 -29.15 -0.79
CA LYS A 7 -16.92 -28.15 -0.91
C LYS A 7 -17.37 -27.03 -1.85
N VAL A 8 -18.53 -26.43 -1.58
CA VAL A 8 -19.19 -25.43 -2.42
C VAL A 8 -18.31 -24.20 -2.54
N MET A 9 -17.75 -23.72 -1.42
CA MET A 9 -16.80 -22.60 -1.44
C MET A 9 -15.60 -22.91 -2.33
N ILE A 10 -15.00 -24.09 -2.22
CA ILE A 10 -13.83 -24.47 -3.03
C ILE A 10 -14.19 -24.60 -4.52
N SER A 11 -15.40 -25.10 -4.83
CA SER A 11 -15.90 -25.16 -6.20
C SER A 11 -16.07 -23.76 -6.78
N ASP A 12 -16.74 -22.87 -6.05
CA ASP A 12 -16.94 -21.47 -6.45
C ASP A 12 -15.62 -20.72 -6.57
N PHE A 13 -14.69 -20.98 -5.64
CA PHE A 13 -13.34 -20.43 -5.67
C PHE A 13 -12.56 -20.93 -6.89
N LYS A 14 -12.67 -22.21 -7.24
CA LYS A 14 -12.05 -22.78 -8.44
C LYS A 14 -12.55 -22.11 -9.72
N VAL A 15 -13.85 -21.85 -9.80
CA VAL A 15 -14.46 -21.13 -10.93
C VAL A 15 -13.95 -19.69 -10.96
N TRP A 16 -13.93 -19.01 -9.81
CA TRP A 16 -13.45 -17.64 -9.71
C TRP A 16 -11.96 -17.48 -10.08
N LEU A 17 -11.09 -18.41 -9.69
CA LEU A 17 -9.66 -18.39 -10.03
C LEU A 17 -9.42 -18.42 -11.55
N LYS A 18 -10.29 -19.09 -12.31
CA LYS A 18 -10.20 -19.13 -13.78
C LYS A 18 -10.66 -17.83 -14.42
N GLY A 19 -11.77 -17.26 -13.94
CA GLY A 19 -12.38 -16.07 -14.52
C GLY A 19 -11.70 -14.78 -14.11
N ASN A 20 -11.65 -14.51 -12.80
CA ASN A 20 -11.13 -13.25 -12.24
C ASN A 20 -9.67 -13.35 -11.80
N GLY A 21 -9.17 -14.56 -11.56
CA GLY A 21 -7.77 -14.77 -11.18
C GLY A 21 -6.80 -14.82 -12.36
N ASN A 22 -7.30 -14.92 -13.60
CA ASN A 22 -6.51 -15.14 -14.82
C ASN A 22 -5.48 -16.28 -14.69
N LEU A 23 -5.81 -17.31 -13.90
CA LEU A 23 -4.90 -18.43 -13.67
C LEU A 23 -5.18 -19.58 -14.64
N THR A 24 -4.10 -20.24 -15.09
CA THR A 24 -4.21 -21.51 -15.79
C THR A 24 -4.91 -22.56 -14.91
N GLN A 25 -5.52 -23.56 -15.54
CA GLN A 25 -6.14 -24.69 -14.83
C GLN A 25 -5.18 -25.36 -13.84
N ARG A 26 -3.90 -25.48 -14.21
CA ARG A 26 -2.85 -26.08 -13.38
C ARG A 26 -2.59 -25.22 -12.15
N SER A 27 -2.39 -23.92 -12.33
CA SER A 27 -2.15 -22.97 -11.24
C SER A 27 -3.34 -22.92 -10.27
N ALA A 28 -4.58 -22.88 -10.79
CA ALA A 28 -5.78 -22.90 -9.96
C ALA A 28 -5.90 -24.19 -9.12
N ASN A 29 -5.57 -25.34 -9.69
CA ASN A 29 -5.56 -26.61 -8.95
C ASN A 29 -4.48 -26.65 -7.86
N SER A 30 -3.30 -26.05 -8.09
CA SER A 30 -2.26 -25.94 -7.07
C SER A 30 -2.75 -25.16 -5.84
N TYR A 31 -3.41 -24.02 -6.05
CA TYR A 31 -3.99 -23.24 -4.95
C TYR A 31 -5.00 -24.04 -4.12
N ILE A 32 -5.87 -24.81 -4.77
CA ILE A 32 -6.85 -25.66 -4.09
C ILE A 32 -6.16 -26.77 -3.30
N SER A 33 -5.10 -27.36 -3.86
CA SER A 33 -4.29 -28.37 -3.16
C SER A 33 -3.69 -27.80 -1.88
N TYR A 34 -3.10 -26.60 -1.94
CA TYR A 34 -2.51 -25.96 -0.77
C TYR A 34 -3.51 -25.61 0.34
N LEU A 35 -4.78 -25.36 -0.01
CA LEU A 35 -5.86 -25.20 0.97
C LEU A 35 -6.31 -26.54 1.57
N GLY A 36 -6.18 -27.64 0.82
CA GLY A 36 -6.53 -28.99 1.26
C GLY A 36 -5.46 -29.66 2.12
N GLU A 37 -4.21 -29.18 2.07
CA GLU A 37 -3.14 -29.61 2.97
C GLU A 37 -3.31 -28.95 4.35
N SER A 38 -4.05 -29.63 5.23
CA SER A 38 -4.23 -29.21 6.62
C SER A 38 -2.91 -29.32 7.40
N HIS A 39 -2.12 -28.24 7.42
CA HIS A 39 -0.90 -28.14 8.22
C HIS A 39 -1.20 -27.88 9.72
N ASN A 40 -2.36 -28.31 10.21
CA ASN A 40 -2.84 -28.07 11.58
C ASN A 40 -1.84 -28.52 12.65
N SER A 41 -1.09 -29.61 12.39
CA SER A 41 -0.01 -30.09 13.25
C SER A 41 1.16 -29.11 13.36
N LEU A 42 1.61 -28.53 12.24
CA LEU A 42 2.67 -27.51 12.19
C LEU A 42 2.21 -26.18 12.78
N LEU A 43 0.94 -25.84 12.61
CA LEU A 43 0.30 -24.68 13.24
C LEU A 43 0.06 -24.88 14.76
N ARG A 44 0.43 -26.04 15.31
CA ARG A 44 0.21 -26.45 16.71
C ARG A 44 -1.25 -26.30 17.15
N LEU A 45 -2.19 -26.60 16.27
CA LEU A 45 -3.63 -26.60 16.55
C LEU A 45 -4.08 -27.88 17.29
N GLY A 46 -3.22 -28.42 18.18
CA GLY A 46 -3.39 -29.73 18.81
C GLY A 46 -4.69 -29.89 19.65
N PRO A 47 -5.03 -31.14 20.02
CA PRO A 47 -6.40 -31.60 20.29
C PRO A 47 -7.03 -31.08 21.59
N LYS A 48 -6.36 -30.21 22.35
CA LYS A 48 -6.93 -29.56 23.55
C LYS A 48 -7.92 -28.45 23.21
N ASN A 49 -7.82 -27.92 22.00
CA ASN A 49 -8.84 -27.10 21.39
C ASN A 49 -9.70 -28.06 20.56
N LYS A 50 -10.97 -28.32 20.94
CA LYS A 50 -11.95 -28.99 20.06
C LYS A 50 -12.29 -28.09 18.86
N VAL A 51 -11.27 -27.66 18.12
CA VAL A 51 -11.35 -26.58 17.13
C VAL A 51 -11.16 -27.22 15.77
N TYR A 52 -12.32 -27.46 15.16
CA TYR A 52 -12.61 -27.55 13.73
C TYR A 52 -11.43 -27.26 12.80
N ASP A 53 -11.28 -28.06 11.75
CA ASP A 53 -10.45 -27.68 10.59
C ASP A 53 -10.84 -26.25 10.18
N TYR A 54 -9.89 -25.32 10.15
CA TYR A 54 -10.19 -23.92 9.86
C TYR A 54 -10.88 -23.78 8.50
N MET A 55 -10.61 -24.68 7.55
CA MET A 55 -11.30 -24.73 6.27
C MET A 55 -12.78 -25.11 6.42
N ASP A 56 -13.12 -26.01 7.34
CA ASP A 56 -14.51 -26.34 7.65
C ASP A 56 -15.24 -25.17 8.31
N VAL A 57 -14.55 -24.39 9.14
CA VAL A 57 -15.12 -23.17 9.74
C VAL A 57 -15.37 -22.11 8.66
N ILE A 58 -14.39 -21.88 7.78
CA ILE A 58 -14.53 -20.93 6.67
C ILE A 58 -15.68 -21.35 5.75
N GLU A 59 -15.78 -22.63 5.39
CA GLU A 59 -16.88 -23.17 4.57
C GLU A 59 -18.25 -23.00 5.25
N GLN A 60 -18.33 -23.24 6.57
CA GLN A 60 -19.58 -23.04 7.31
C GLN A 60 -20.00 -21.56 7.33
N PHE A 61 -19.07 -20.64 7.57
CA PHE A 61 -19.36 -19.21 7.46
C PHE A 61 -19.72 -18.81 6.02
N TYR A 62 -19.06 -19.37 5.01
CA TYR A 62 -19.40 -19.14 3.61
C TYR A 62 -20.83 -19.57 3.29
N LYS A 63 -21.25 -20.77 3.72
CA LYS A 63 -22.61 -21.29 3.53
C LYS A 63 -23.66 -20.49 4.30
N ALA A 64 -23.32 -20.03 5.49
CA ALA A 64 -24.15 -19.10 6.26
C ALA A 64 -24.17 -17.68 5.65
N GLY A 65 -23.32 -17.43 4.65
CA GLY A 65 -23.09 -16.14 4.00
C GLY A 65 -22.42 -15.09 4.91
N ASP A 66 -21.80 -15.53 6.00
CA ASP A 66 -21.11 -14.71 7.00
C ASP A 66 -19.67 -14.46 6.58
N ILE A 67 -19.52 -13.81 5.42
CA ILE A 67 -18.23 -13.66 4.76
C ILE A 67 -17.22 -12.85 5.61
N LEU A 68 -17.71 -11.87 6.39
CA LEU A 68 -16.88 -11.12 7.32
C LEU A 68 -16.15 -12.04 8.31
N TYR A 69 -16.85 -13.01 8.88
CA TYR A 69 -16.26 -13.96 9.84
C TYR A 69 -15.38 -15.00 9.14
N ALA A 70 -15.77 -15.46 7.94
CA ALA A 70 -14.93 -16.33 7.12
C ALA A 70 -13.56 -15.68 6.83
N VAL A 71 -13.54 -14.41 6.41
CA VAL A 71 -12.29 -13.66 6.18
C VAL A 71 -11.51 -13.43 7.47
N THR A 72 -12.21 -13.15 8.58
CA THR A 72 -11.58 -12.98 9.90
C THR A 72 -10.81 -14.24 10.32
N VAL A 73 -11.37 -15.43 10.09
CA VAL A 73 -10.67 -16.71 10.32
C VAL A 73 -9.41 -16.80 9.46
N ILE A 74 -9.50 -16.48 8.16
CA ILE A 74 -8.34 -16.50 7.25
C ILE A 74 -7.23 -15.57 7.75
N ASN A 75 -7.56 -14.32 8.11
CA ASN A 75 -6.58 -13.34 8.59
C ASN A 75 -5.85 -13.83 9.85
N ASN A 76 -6.56 -14.49 10.77
CA ASN A 76 -5.96 -15.09 11.96
C ASN A 76 -5.01 -16.25 11.63
N ILE A 77 -5.35 -17.10 10.66
CA ILE A 77 -4.45 -18.19 10.21
C ILE A 77 -3.21 -17.61 9.51
N ILE A 78 -3.36 -16.61 8.64
CA ILE A 78 -2.23 -15.92 7.99
C ILE A 78 -1.28 -15.33 9.04
N LYS A 79 -1.82 -14.67 10.08
CA LYS A 79 -1.01 -14.13 11.18
C LYS A 79 -0.22 -15.22 11.91
N ARG A 80 -0.84 -16.37 12.18
CA ARG A 80 -0.17 -17.53 12.80
C ARG A 80 0.94 -18.08 11.89
N ILE A 81 0.70 -18.20 10.59
CA ILE A 81 1.73 -18.61 9.62
C ILE A 81 2.90 -17.64 9.63
N ASN A 82 2.66 -16.33 9.59
CA ASN A 82 3.72 -15.32 9.62
C ASN A 82 4.59 -15.43 10.90
N ASN A 83 3.96 -15.60 12.07
CA ASN A 83 4.69 -15.76 13.33
C ASN A 83 5.56 -17.02 13.36
N LEU A 84 5.01 -18.14 12.86
CA LEU A 84 5.76 -19.39 12.73
C LEU A 84 6.93 -19.22 11.78
N ARG A 85 6.70 -18.59 10.62
CA ARG A 85 7.73 -18.28 9.63
C ARG A 85 8.92 -17.56 10.26
N THR A 86 8.66 -16.51 11.04
CA THR A 86 9.69 -15.74 11.74
C THR A 86 10.46 -16.58 12.74
N ARG A 87 9.79 -17.51 13.45
CA ARG A 87 10.48 -18.44 14.37
C ARG A 87 11.36 -19.44 13.62
N LEU A 88 10.82 -20.10 12.59
CA LEU A 88 11.55 -21.11 11.80
C LEU A 88 12.75 -20.51 11.06
N LEU A 89 12.65 -19.24 10.61
CA LEU A 89 13.77 -18.50 10.01
C LEU A 89 14.92 -18.25 10.99
N LYS A 90 14.64 -18.12 12.30
CA LYS A 90 15.66 -17.95 13.33
C LYS A 90 16.36 -19.27 13.71
N GLU A 91 15.72 -20.41 13.50
CA GLU A 91 16.19 -21.76 13.88
C GLU A 91 17.00 -22.45 12.75
N LEU A 92 17.84 -21.69 12.01
CA LEU A 92 18.44 -22.03 10.71
C LEU A 92 18.86 -23.50 10.42
N ASN A 93 18.62 -23.86 9.15
CA ASN A 93 19.18 -24.93 8.28
C ASN A 93 18.38 -26.20 7.96
N ASN A 94 17.48 -26.73 8.80
CA ASN A 94 16.77 -28.00 8.49
C ASN A 94 15.29 -27.89 8.07
N GLN A 95 14.75 -26.68 7.89
CA GLN A 95 13.30 -26.48 7.74
C GLN A 95 12.85 -25.78 6.44
N ARG A 96 13.70 -25.75 5.40
CA ARG A 96 13.36 -25.12 4.10
C ARG A 96 12.08 -25.69 3.47
N SER A 97 11.85 -27.00 3.58
CA SER A 97 10.64 -27.65 3.08
C SER A 97 9.38 -27.22 3.83
N ALA A 98 9.45 -27.08 5.15
CA ALA A 98 8.35 -26.58 5.98
C ALA A 98 8.05 -25.10 5.70
N LEU A 99 9.11 -24.28 5.53
CA LEU A 99 9.00 -22.88 5.16
C LEU A 99 8.29 -22.70 3.82
N LYS A 100 8.67 -23.49 2.81
CA LYS A 100 8.03 -23.49 1.50
C LYS A 100 6.54 -23.83 1.59
N LYS A 101 6.18 -24.89 2.30
CA LYS A 101 4.78 -25.30 2.49
C LYS A 101 3.94 -24.21 3.16
N LEU A 102 4.47 -23.56 4.20
CA LEU A 102 3.80 -22.44 4.86
C LEU A 102 3.60 -21.24 3.93
N ASN A 103 4.57 -20.94 3.05
CA ASN A 103 4.43 -19.88 2.06
C ASN A 103 3.37 -20.22 1.00
N ASP A 104 3.35 -21.46 0.51
CA ASP A 104 2.38 -21.94 -0.47
C ASP A 104 0.94 -21.87 0.12
N GLN A 105 0.75 -22.31 1.37
CA GLN A 105 -0.51 -22.21 2.11
C GLN A 105 -0.93 -20.76 2.36
N ARG A 106 0.00 -19.90 2.79
CA ARG A 106 -0.25 -18.46 2.99
C ARG A 106 -0.73 -17.81 1.70
N SER A 107 -0.08 -18.10 0.58
CA SER A 107 -0.46 -17.58 -0.74
C SER A 107 -1.88 -18.01 -1.11
N ALA A 108 -2.22 -19.29 -0.89
CA ALA A 108 -3.56 -19.79 -1.17
C ALA A 108 -4.65 -19.18 -0.29
N LEU A 109 -4.38 -19.01 1.00
CA LEU A 109 -5.28 -18.33 1.92
C LEU A 109 -5.51 -16.87 1.53
N LYS A 110 -4.47 -16.16 1.07
CA LYS A 110 -4.60 -14.80 0.56
C LYS A 110 -5.48 -14.72 -0.68
N LYS A 111 -5.32 -15.66 -1.64
CA LYS A 111 -6.22 -15.72 -2.80
C LYS A 111 -7.65 -16.05 -2.42
N LEU A 112 -7.87 -16.96 -1.46
CA LEU A 112 -9.20 -17.26 -0.95
C LEU A 112 -9.84 -16.04 -0.26
N ARG A 113 -9.06 -15.26 0.49
CA ARG A 113 -9.51 -13.99 1.09
C ARG A 113 -10.03 -13.02 0.02
N VAL A 114 -9.30 -12.82 -1.07
CA VAL A 114 -9.75 -11.96 -2.19
C VAL A 114 -11.07 -12.46 -2.80
N PHE A 115 -11.19 -13.77 -3.03
CA PHE A 115 -12.44 -14.36 -3.51
C PHE A 115 -13.61 -14.11 -2.55
N LEU A 116 -13.38 -14.24 -1.24
CA LEU A 116 -14.41 -13.98 -0.25
C LEU A 116 -14.82 -12.50 -0.24
N HIS A 117 -13.89 -11.56 -0.32
CA HIS A 117 -14.23 -10.14 -0.51
C HIS A 117 -15.06 -9.91 -1.78
N TYR A 118 -14.73 -10.57 -2.90
CA TYR A 118 -15.53 -10.52 -4.13
C TYR A 118 -16.96 -11.04 -3.94
N LYS A 119 -17.15 -12.08 -3.12
CA LYS A 119 -18.47 -12.65 -2.79
C LYS A 119 -19.24 -11.79 -1.78
N ARG A 120 -18.53 -11.04 -0.94
CA ARG A 120 -19.07 -10.06 0.01
C ARG A 120 -19.54 -8.81 -0.72
N LYS A 121 -20.52 -8.93 -1.62
CA LYS A 121 -21.28 -7.76 -2.06
C LYS A 121 -22.08 -7.27 -0.85
N ASN A 122 -22.22 -5.96 -0.64
CA ASN A 122 -22.89 -5.29 0.51
C ASN A 122 -24.35 -5.71 0.80
N ASN A 123 -24.85 -6.76 0.16
CA ASN A 123 -26.07 -7.46 0.53
C ASN A 123 -25.83 -8.24 1.82
N VAL A 124 -25.80 -7.53 2.94
CA VAL A 124 -26.28 -8.10 4.20
C VAL A 124 -27.77 -8.31 3.98
N VAL A 125 -28.14 -9.45 3.38
CA VAL A 125 -29.52 -9.90 3.38
C VAL A 125 -29.95 -9.85 4.83
N ASP A 126 -31.08 -9.22 5.12
CA ASP A 126 -31.67 -9.24 6.46
C ASP A 126 -31.93 -10.71 6.79
N ARG A 127 -30.96 -11.30 7.46
CA ARG A 127 -31.01 -12.68 7.88
C ARG A 127 -31.54 -12.59 9.27
N THR A 128 -32.67 -13.26 9.48
CA THR A 128 -33.13 -13.62 10.82
C THR A 128 -31.96 -14.25 11.56
N TYR A 129 -31.24 -13.43 12.33
CA TYR A 129 -30.20 -13.84 13.23
C TYR A 129 -30.92 -14.55 14.35
N LEU A 130 -31.08 -15.85 14.19
CA LEU A 130 -31.66 -16.68 15.22
C LEU A 130 -30.62 -16.73 16.35
N SER A 131 -30.84 -15.97 17.40
CA SER A 131 -29.95 -15.95 18.56
C SER A 131 -29.96 -17.30 19.27
N LYS A 132 -28.88 -17.66 19.98
CA LYS A 132 -28.86 -18.78 20.93
C LYS A 132 -30.00 -18.77 21.96
N LYS A 133 -30.61 -17.61 22.23
CA LYS A 133 -31.76 -17.51 23.15
C LYS A 133 -33.06 -18.04 22.53
N ASN A 134 -33.09 -18.34 21.23
CA ASN A 134 -34.24 -18.95 20.57
C ASN A 134 -34.12 -20.49 20.61
N THR A 135 -34.98 -21.12 21.39
CA THR A 135 -35.01 -22.58 21.63
C THR A 135 -35.33 -23.41 20.39
N ASN A 136 -35.88 -22.80 19.33
CA ASN A 136 -36.27 -23.48 18.09
C ASN A 136 -35.25 -23.32 16.95
N ASN A 137 -34.01 -22.96 17.27
CA ASN A 137 -33.01 -22.58 16.28
C ASN A 137 -32.15 -23.76 15.76
N PRO A 138 -32.11 -24.04 14.45
CA PRO A 138 -31.30 -25.11 13.87
C PRO A 138 -29.84 -24.72 13.59
N THR A 139 -29.41 -23.45 13.72
CA THR A 139 -27.99 -23.11 13.57
C THR A 139 -27.17 -23.63 14.74
N SER A 140 -26.13 -24.42 14.40
CA SER A 140 -25.15 -24.99 15.31
C SER A 140 -24.62 -23.95 16.31
N SER A 141 -24.77 -24.24 17.60
CA SER A 141 -24.22 -23.48 18.74
C SER A 141 -22.76 -23.05 18.55
N THR A 142 -22.02 -23.80 17.75
CA THR A 142 -20.62 -23.59 17.39
C THR A 142 -20.32 -22.31 16.63
N LEU A 143 -21.11 -21.93 15.61
CA LEU A 143 -20.76 -20.73 14.82
C LEU A 143 -20.93 -19.47 15.66
N ASP A 144 -21.94 -19.42 16.52
CA ASP A 144 -22.12 -18.35 17.49
C ASP A 144 -20.98 -18.32 18.51
N ASP A 145 -20.54 -19.47 19.05
CA ASP A 145 -19.36 -19.53 19.92
C ASP A 145 -18.11 -18.94 19.22
N ILE A 146 -17.92 -19.25 17.94
CA ILE A 146 -16.78 -18.74 17.16
C ILE A 146 -16.93 -17.23 16.92
N ARG A 147 -18.13 -16.73 16.60
CA ARG A 147 -18.39 -15.29 16.45
C ARG A 147 -18.06 -14.54 17.75
N ASP A 148 -18.56 -15.04 18.88
CA ASP A 148 -18.36 -14.46 20.20
C ASP A 148 -16.89 -14.52 20.64
N SER A 149 -16.12 -15.47 20.12
CA SER A 149 -14.68 -15.57 20.38
C SER A 149 -13.85 -14.45 19.74
N PHE A 150 -14.39 -13.76 18.72
CA PHE A 150 -13.67 -12.66 18.07
C PHE A 150 -13.93 -11.33 18.78
N SER A 151 -12.85 -10.65 19.15
CA SER A 151 -12.94 -9.25 19.55
C SER A 151 -13.39 -8.38 18.37
N LYS A 152 -14.14 -7.31 18.65
CA LYS A 152 -14.56 -6.32 17.62
C LYS A 152 -13.37 -5.80 16.80
N TYR A 153 -12.22 -5.57 17.44
CA TYR A 153 -11.03 -5.07 16.78
C TYR A 153 -10.36 -6.09 15.85
N SER A 154 -10.51 -7.39 16.14
CA SER A 154 -9.96 -8.48 15.32
C SER A 154 -10.80 -8.83 14.09
N LEU A 155 -12.04 -8.34 14.01
CA LEU A 155 -12.87 -8.53 12.82
C LEU A 155 -12.23 -7.88 11.60
N ASP A 156 -12.35 -8.58 10.48
CA ASP A 156 -12.03 -8.07 9.16
C ASP A 156 -12.75 -6.73 8.89
N LYS A 157 -12.13 -5.85 8.09
CA LYS A 157 -12.63 -4.49 7.89
C LYS A 157 -13.59 -4.44 6.70
N ILE A 158 -14.66 -3.69 6.85
CA ILE A 158 -15.48 -3.24 5.72
C ILE A 158 -14.74 -2.04 5.13
N ASP A 159 -14.14 -2.23 3.96
CA ASP A 159 -13.39 -1.19 3.26
C ASP A 159 -14.13 -0.83 1.97
N GLY A 160 -14.50 0.46 1.82
CA GLY A 160 -15.20 0.96 0.64
C GLY A 160 -14.38 0.84 -0.66
N PHE A 161 -13.05 0.79 -0.58
CA PHE A 161 -12.21 0.53 -1.75
C PHE A 161 -12.41 -0.85 -2.33
N ASN A 162 -12.75 -1.84 -1.50
CA ASN A 162 -12.99 -3.20 -1.98
C ASN A 162 -14.15 -3.23 -2.98
N GLU A 163 -15.17 -2.38 -2.83
CA GLU A 163 -16.28 -2.30 -3.78
C GLU A 163 -15.80 -1.82 -5.16
N LEU A 164 -14.97 -0.77 -5.19
CA LEU A 164 -14.39 -0.25 -6.43
C LEU A 164 -13.43 -1.26 -7.08
N ILE A 165 -12.60 -1.94 -6.28
CA ILE A 165 -11.66 -2.96 -6.75
C ILE A 165 -12.41 -4.18 -7.30
N VAL A 166 -13.49 -4.62 -6.63
CA VAL A 166 -14.32 -5.73 -7.10
C VAL A 166 -15.06 -5.36 -8.39
N PHE A 167 -15.52 -4.10 -8.51
CA PHE A 167 -16.21 -3.61 -9.69
C PHE A 167 -15.28 -3.47 -10.91
N LEU A 168 -14.11 -2.84 -10.74
CA LEU A 168 -13.17 -2.57 -11.82
C LEU A 168 -12.25 -3.78 -12.12
N GLY A 169 -11.91 -4.56 -11.10
CA GLY A 169 -10.78 -5.47 -11.10
C GLY A 169 -9.49 -4.78 -10.65
N GLU A 170 -8.64 -5.48 -9.91
CA GLU A 170 -7.42 -4.94 -9.29
C GLU A 170 -6.49 -4.23 -10.29
N GLU A 171 -6.18 -4.88 -11.42
CA GLU A 171 -5.29 -4.33 -12.44
C GLU A 171 -5.83 -3.03 -13.05
N LYS A 172 -7.12 -3.02 -13.40
CA LYS A 172 -7.78 -1.83 -13.95
C LYS A 172 -7.88 -0.73 -12.91
N PHE A 173 -8.15 -1.07 -11.65
CA PHE A 173 -8.16 -0.11 -10.56
C PHE A 173 -6.81 0.60 -10.43
N ILE A 174 -5.70 -0.16 -10.32
CA ILE A 174 -4.35 0.42 -10.24
C ILE A 174 -4.09 1.30 -11.45
N LYS A 175 -4.34 0.78 -12.66
CA LYS A 175 -4.17 1.53 -13.90
C LYS A 175 -4.94 2.85 -13.91
N SER A 176 -6.22 2.83 -13.52
CA SER A 176 -7.03 4.04 -13.44
C SER A 176 -6.48 5.07 -12.45
N VAL A 177 -5.95 4.65 -11.29
CA VAL A 177 -5.31 5.57 -10.34
C VAL A 177 -4.05 6.19 -10.95
N ILE A 178 -3.18 5.38 -11.55
CA ILE A 178 -1.92 5.83 -12.16
C ILE A 178 -2.18 6.81 -13.31
N GLU A 179 -2.99 6.42 -14.29
CA GLU A 179 -3.23 7.22 -15.50
C GLU A 179 -4.04 8.50 -15.22
N SER A 180 -4.76 8.55 -14.09
CA SER A 180 -5.45 9.76 -13.62
C SER A 180 -4.59 10.66 -12.74
N SER A 181 -3.35 10.26 -12.42
CA SER A 181 -2.41 11.03 -11.59
C SER A 181 -1.48 11.88 -12.43
N PHE A 182 -0.93 12.96 -11.84
CA PHE A 182 0.01 13.84 -12.51
C PHE A 182 1.40 13.78 -11.87
N PHE A 183 2.38 13.53 -12.72
CA PHE A 183 3.80 13.56 -12.44
C PHE A 183 4.39 14.90 -12.91
N PHE A 184 5.67 15.12 -12.63
CA PHE A 184 6.39 16.33 -13.00
C PHE A 184 7.41 16.02 -14.07
N ASP A 185 7.73 16.97 -14.93
CA ASP A 185 8.76 16.78 -15.94
C ASP A 185 10.14 16.58 -15.29
N LYS A 186 10.97 15.71 -15.87
CA LYS A 186 12.27 15.35 -15.31
C LYS A 186 13.16 16.57 -15.09
N LYS A 187 13.12 17.57 -15.98
CA LYS A 187 13.93 18.79 -15.83
C LYS A 187 13.56 19.56 -14.56
N ILE A 188 12.27 19.78 -14.29
CA ILE A 188 11.84 20.52 -13.09
C ILE A 188 12.12 19.76 -11.80
N VAL A 189 12.11 18.43 -11.87
CA VAL A 189 12.49 17.53 -10.78
C VAL A 189 13.98 17.63 -10.49
N ASP A 190 14.83 17.53 -11.51
CA ASP A 190 16.28 17.67 -11.39
C ASP A 190 16.67 19.07 -10.90
N ASP A 191 16.05 20.13 -11.43
CA ASP A 191 16.28 21.51 -11.01
C ASP A 191 15.94 21.71 -9.51
N GLN A 192 14.84 21.11 -9.04
CA GLN A 192 14.47 21.18 -7.62
C GLN A 192 15.43 20.38 -6.75
N ARG A 193 15.81 19.18 -7.19
CA ARG A 193 16.75 18.32 -6.46
C ARG A 193 18.09 19.02 -6.27
N ASN A 194 18.63 19.57 -7.35
CA ASN A 194 19.89 20.33 -7.34
C ASN A 194 19.83 21.58 -6.44
N ASP A 195 18.69 22.27 -6.38
CA ASP A 195 18.50 23.42 -5.49
C ASP A 195 18.56 23.01 -4.01
N ILE A 196 17.89 21.92 -3.63
CA ILE A 196 17.95 21.37 -2.28
C ILE A 196 19.38 20.92 -1.94
N PHE A 197 20.03 20.21 -2.85
CA PHE A 197 21.41 19.74 -2.68
C PHE A 197 22.39 20.89 -2.40
N LYS A 198 22.30 21.98 -3.17
CA LYS A 198 23.17 23.16 -2.99
C LYS A 198 22.91 23.90 -1.68
N LYS A 199 21.65 24.00 -1.26
CA LYS A 199 21.29 24.67 0.00
C LYS A 199 21.68 23.85 1.22
N LEU A 200 21.87 22.54 1.05
CA LEU A 200 22.12 21.64 2.16
C LEU A 200 23.46 21.93 2.86
N GLY A 201 23.37 22.35 4.12
CA GLY A 201 24.51 22.75 4.95
C GLY A 201 24.87 24.23 4.86
N GLU A 202 24.32 24.96 3.90
CA GLU A 202 24.55 26.40 3.70
C GLU A 202 23.38 27.26 4.18
N GLN A 203 22.14 26.80 3.96
CA GLN A 203 20.91 27.54 4.25
C GLN A 203 19.81 26.64 4.80
N PRO A 204 18.83 27.19 5.55
CA PRO A 204 17.68 26.42 5.98
C PRO A 204 16.86 25.89 4.82
N ILE A 205 16.62 24.58 4.79
CA ILE A 205 15.86 23.90 3.74
C ILE A 205 14.41 23.60 4.17
N PRO A 206 13.44 23.59 3.24
CA PRO A 206 12.05 23.31 3.56
C PRO A 206 11.86 21.96 4.26
N ALA A 207 11.05 21.93 5.33
CA ALA A 207 10.67 20.69 6.01
C ALA A 207 9.20 20.74 6.47
N ARG A 208 8.52 19.59 6.46
CA ARG A 208 7.18 19.50 7.04
C ARG A 208 7.28 19.54 8.56
N LYS A 209 6.45 20.36 9.20
CA LYS A 209 6.30 20.33 10.66
C LYS A 209 5.80 18.94 11.09
N THR A 210 6.51 18.30 12.00
CA THR A 210 6.08 17.04 12.64
C THR A 210 6.06 17.18 14.15
N THR A 211 5.10 16.52 14.78
CA THR A 211 5.02 16.38 16.24
C THR A 211 5.38 14.97 16.71
N LYS A 212 5.72 14.07 15.77
CA LYS A 212 6.04 12.68 16.08
C LYS A 212 7.43 12.60 16.69
N THR A 213 7.51 12.33 17.98
CA THR A 213 8.72 11.83 18.65
C THR A 213 8.77 10.31 18.47
N GLN A 214 9.73 9.76 17.73
CA GLN A 214 9.91 8.31 17.70
C GLN A 214 10.60 7.86 19.00
N SER A 215 9.89 7.08 19.83
CA SER A 215 10.47 6.48 21.03
C SER A 215 11.64 5.57 20.66
N GLY A 216 12.84 5.85 21.19
CA GLY A 216 14.03 5.02 21.01
C GLY A 216 14.96 5.40 19.85
N ILE A 217 14.62 6.43 19.05
CA ILE A 217 15.53 7.02 18.05
C ILE A 217 15.73 8.50 18.41
N PRO A 218 16.93 8.93 18.83
CA PRO A 218 17.22 10.35 19.01
C PRO A 218 17.12 11.08 17.67
N GLY A 219 16.24 12.06 17.56
CA GLY A 219 16.25 13.02 16.45
C GLY A 219 15.72 12.49 15.13
N VAL A 220 14.42 12.23 15.05
CA VAL A 220 13.69 12.31 13.77
C VAL A 220 12.58 13.33 13.95
N GLY A 221 12.80 14.55 13.42
CA GLY A 221 11.78 15.60 13.44
C GLY A 221 11.56 16.28 14.79
N VAL A 222 12.52 16.19 15.73
CA VAL A 222 12.52 17.03 16.93
C VAL A 222 12.93 18.43 16.51
N ASN A 223 11.99 19.37 16.56
CA ASN A 223 12.27 20.79 16.37
C ASN A 223 12.94 21.33 17.64
N THR A 224 14.20 21.74 17.50
CA THR A 224 14.86 22.59 18.49
C THR A 224 15.13 23.95 17.88
N LYS A 225 15.17 24.99 18.69
CA LYS A 225 15.60 26.31 18.23
C LYS A 225 17.04 26.56 18.65
N ILE A 226 17.88 26.94 17.68
CA ILE A 226 19.21 27.49 17.95
C ILE A 226 19.19 28.93 17.43
N GLY A 227 19.15 29.88 18.36
CA GLY A 227 18.85 31.28 18.03
C GLY A 227 17.47 31.42 17.38
N ASN A 228 17.43 32.01 16.18
CA ASN A 228 16.20 32.19 15.40
C ASN A 228 15.94 31.06 14.38
N LEU A 229 16.79 30.03 14.33
CA LEU A 229 16.68 28.94 13.37
C LEU A 229 15.96 27.74 13.97
N ASP A 230 15.03 27.19 13.21
CA ASP A 230 14.47 25.87 13.46
C ASP A 230 15.50 24.81 13.03
N ILE A 231 15.83 23.90 13.94
CA ILE A 231 16.77 22.81 13.73
C ILE A 231 16.04 21.49 13.85
N TYR A 232 16.15 20.67 12.83
CA TYR A 232 15.78 19.26 12.90
C TYR A 232 17.01 18.44 13.23
N GLN A 233 16.94 17.71 14.33
CA GLN A 233 17.86 16.61 14.54
C GLN A 233 17.40 15.46 13.62
N ILE A 234 18.28 15.02 12.72
CA ILE A 234 18.07 13.89 11.81
C ILE A 234 19.29 12.99 11.96
N ASN A 235 19.09 11.77 12.48
CA ASN A 235 20.17 10.77 12.62
C ASN A 235 21.45 11.29 13.30
N GLY A 236 21.29 12.16 14.31
CA GLY A 236 22.42 12.77 15.04
C GLY A 236 22.99 14.05 14.41
N CYS A 237 22.54 14.44 13.22
CA CYS A 237 22.92 15.68 12.56
C CYS A 237 21.92 16.81 12.85
N ASN A 238 22.42 18.03 13.08
CA ASN A 238 21.60 19.23 13.28
C ASN A 238 21.40 19.95 11.96
N ILE A 239 20.20 19.88 11.41
CA ILE A 239 19.88 20.43 10.10
C ILE A 239 19.03 21.69 10.26
N PRO A 240 19.52 22.86 9.80
CA PRO A 240 18.69 24.05 9.71
C PRO A 240 17.54 23.84 8.72
N VAL A 241 16.32 24.11 9.16
CA VAL A 241 15.11 23.92 8.36
C VAL A 241 14.22 25.15 8.35
N LYS A 242 13.42 25.26 7.30
CA LYS A 242 12.31 26.20 7.19
C LYS A 242 11.00 25.43 7.29
N LEU A 243 10.35 25.54 8.45
CA LEU A 243 9.11 24.82 8.72
C LEU A 243 7.96 25.27 7.81
N ASP A 244 7.25 24.29 7.28
CA ASP A 244 6.04 24.53 6.52
C ASP A 244 4.88 25.04 7.39
N GLY A 245 4.12 25.98 6.84
CA GLY A 245 3.02 26.65 7.55
C GLY A 245 1.74 25.81 7.71
N ASP A 246 1.42 24.92 6.76
CA ASP A 246 0.17 24.15 6.78
C ASP A 246 0.31 22.68 6.38
N GLY A 247 1.55 22.21 6.29
CA GLY A 247 1.90 20.85 5.92
C GLY A 247 2.22 20.66 4.44
N ASN A 248 1.81 21.58 3.55
CA ASN A 248 2.11 21.52 2.11
C ASN A 248 2.27 22.91 1.45
N LYS A 249 2.39 24.01 2.20
CA LYS A 249 2.42 25.36 1.62
C LYS A 249 3.61 25.54 0.67
N GLN A 250 4.81 25.23 1.14
CA GLN A 250 6.04 25.34 0.36
C GLN A 250 6.02 24.42 -0.86
N VAL A 251 5.41 23.24 -0.75
CA VAL A 251 5.22 22.34 -1.91
C VAL A 251 4.33 23.00 -2.97
N ARG A 252 3.22 23.63 -2.55
CA ARG A 252 2.33 24.36 -3.48
C ARG A 252 3.02 25.56 -4.09
N ASP A 253 3.78 26.33 -3.30
CA ASP A 253 4.54 27.48 -3.78
C ASP A 253 5.56 27.05 -4.86
N ILE A 254 6.29 25.94 -4.65
CA ILE A 254 7.27 25.41 -5.62
C ILE A 254 6.57 24.92 -6.90
N ILE A 255 5.43 24.24 -6.78
CA ILE A 255 4.66 23.78 -7.95
C ILE A 255 4.19 25.00 -8.76
N GLU A 256 3.65 26.03 -8.10
CA GLU A 256 3.21 27.26 -8.76
C GLU A 256 4.38 28.00 -9.41
N GLU A 257 5.51 28.13 -8.72
CA GLU A 257 6.71 28.77 -9.26
C GLU A 257 7.20 28.07 -10.53
N LYS A 258 7.39 26.74 -10.47
CA LYS A 258 7.99 25.97 -11.56
C LYS A 258 7.02 25.69 -12.71
N THR A 259 5.74 25.49 -12.43
CA THR A 259 4.76 25.03 -13.43
C THR A 259 3.72 26.09 -13.78
N GLY A 260 3.56 27.12 -12.95
CA GLY A 260 2.49 28.12 -13.04
C GLY A 260 1.11 27.62 -12.64
N TYR A 261 0.99 26.39 -12.13
CA TYR A 261 -0.28 25.86 -11.65
C TYR A 261 -0.40 26.00 -10.14
N THR A 262 -1.54 26.52 -9.70
CA THR A 262 -1.94 26.47 -8.30
C THR A 262 -2.56 25.11 -8.01
N ILE A 263 -2.37 24.61 -6.79
CA ILE A 263 -2.99 23.39 -6.27
C ILE A 263 -3.76 23.76 -5.00
N SER A 264 -4.87 23.08 -4.71
CA SER A 264 -5.66 23.27 -3.47
C SER A 264 -6.06 24.72 -3.15
N SER A 265 -6.21 25.57 -4.18
CA SER A 265 -6.52 27.00 -4.05
C SER A 265 -8.00 27.32 -4.37
N GLY A 266 -8.89 26.37 -4.09
CA GLY A 266 -10.34 26.49 -4.29
C GLY A 266 -10.80 26.29 -5.74
N LYS A 267 -12.02 26.72 -6.05
CA LYS A 267 -12.73 26.42 -7.33
C LYS A 267 -12.06 26.98 -8.59
N LYS A 268 -11.13 27.93 -8.46
CA LYS A 268 -10.39 28.53 -9.58
C LYS A 268 -9.18 27.70 -10.02
N CYS A 269 -8.77 26.74 -9.20
CA CYS A 269 -7.69 25.81 -9.51
C CYS A 269 -8.12 24.84 -10.62
N ILE A 270 -7.24 24.54 -11.59
CA ILE A 270 -7.57 23.54 -12.63
C ILE A 270 -7.57 22.11 -12.07
N PHE A 271 -6.78 21.86 -11.02
CA PHE A 271 -6.71 20.58 -10.32
C PHE A 271 -7.76 20.55 -9.20
N GLN A 272 -8.94 20.05 -9.52
CA GLN A 272 -10.02 19.85 -8.55
C GLN A 272 -10.00 18.41 -8.02
N ASN A 273 -10.13 18.24 -6.70
CA ASN A 273 -10.10 16.92 -6.04
C ASN A 273 -8.81 16.12 -6.28
N TYR A 274 -7.66 16.81 -6.28
CA TYR A 274 -6.33 16.21 -6.28
C TYR A 274 -5.62 16.50 -4.96
N ILE A 275 -4.81 15.55 -4.50
CA ILE A 275 -4.01 15.65 -3.27
C ILE A 275 -2.53 15.49 -3.64
N ILE A 276 -1.69 16.29 -2.99
CA ILE A 276 -0.23 16.15 -3.00
C ILE A 276 0.11 14.90 -2.17
N SER A 277 0.57 13.86 -2.84
CA SER A 277 0.99 12.60 -2.21
C SER A 277 2.51 12.50 -2.20
N HIS A 278 3.09 12.23 -1.03
CA HIS A 278 4.51 11.90 -0.87
C HIS A 278 4.69 10.38 -0.99
N ILE A 279 5.25 9.90 -2.10
CA ILE A 279 5.24 8.47 -2.48
C ILE A 279 6.08 7.60 -1.52
N TRP A 280 7.25 8.07 -1.10
CA TRP A 280 8.08 7.43 -0.06
C TRP A 280 7.69 7.86 1.36
N GLY A 281 6.77 8.81 1.51
CA GLY A 281 6.43 9.39 2.80
C GLY A 281 7.56 10.26 3.33
N GLU A 282 7.90 10.10 4.62
CA GLU A 282 9.03 10.77 5.30
C GLU A 282 9.14 12.28 5.11
N ALA A 283 8.03 12.98 4.84
CA ALA A 283 8.00 14.42 4.59
C ALA A 283 8.57 15.31 5.72
N TYR A 284 8.87 14.74 6.91
CA TYR A 284 9.64 15.42 7.94
C TYR A 284 11.11 15.60 7.55
N ASP A 285 11.65 14.73 6.71
CA ASP A 285 12.99 14.78 6.18
C ASP A 285 12.99 15.72 4.95
N PRO A 286 13.79 16.79 4.95
CA PRO A 286 13.88 17.72 3.84
C PRO A 286 14.17 17.08 2.48
N ARG A 287 14.89 15.95 2.44
CA ARG A 287 15.17 15.19 1.21
C ARG A 287 13.91 14.68 0.53
N TYR A 288 12.84 14.47 1.31
CA TYR A 288 11.58 13.90 0.84
C TYR A 288 10.46 14.93 0.74
N PHE A 289 10.59 16.11 1.33
CA PHE A 289 9.45 17.02 1.49
C PHE A 289 9.11 17.82 0.23
N THR A 290 10.05 18.61 -0.29
CA THR A 290 9.84 19.51 -1.44
C THR A 290 10.46 19.01 -2.73
N ASN A 291 11.15 17.87 -2.68
CA ASN A 291 11.70 17.24 -3.87
C ASN A 291 10.58 16.62 -4.72
N LEU A 292 10.42 17.13 -5.95
CA LEU A 292 9.32 16.75 -6.84
C LEU A 292 9.40 15.29 -7.32
N TRP A 293 10.57 14.63 -7.22
CA TRP A 293 10.68 13.20 -7.51
C TRP A 293 9.83 12.34 -6.55
N ASN A 294 9.57 12.84 -5.33
CA ASN A 294 8.77 12.16 -4.31
C ASN A 294 7.29 12.63 -4.31
N ILE A 295 6.91 13.56 -5.18
CA ILE A 295 5.58 14.18 -5.15
C ILE A 295 4.79 13.80 -6.40
N VAL A 296 3.57 13.33 -6.20
CA VAL A 296 2.60 13.07 -7.27
C VAL A 296 1.26 13.71 -6.91
N LEU A 297 0.58 14.30 -7.89
CA LEU A 297 -0.80 14.75 -7.70
C LEU A 297 -1.74 13.57 -7.97
N VAL A 298 -2.34 13.05 -6.92
CA VAL A 298 -3.17 11.84 -6.97
C VAL A 298 -4.64 12.24 -6.79
N PRO A 299 -5.59 11.58 -7.49
CA PRO A 299 -7.00 11.80 -7.23
C PRO A 299 -7.33 11.60 -5.75
N ALA A 300 -8.10 12.54 -5.17
CA ALA A 300 -8.39 12.55 -3.74
C ALA A 300 -9.05 11.26 -3.25
N TRP A 301 -9.85 10.63 -4.11
CA TRP A 301 -10.51 9.36 -3.82
C TRP A 301 -9.53 8.18 -3.70
N ALA A 302 -8.28 8.28 -4.17
CA ALA A 302 -7.28 7.22 -4.10
C ALA A 302 -6.18 7.48 -3.05
N ASN A 303 -5.96 8.74 -2.65
CA ASN A 303 -4.83 9.13 -1.80
C ASN A 303 -4.75 8.36 -0.48
N SER A 304 -5.89 8.04 0.14
CA SER A 304 -5.91 7.31 1.41
C SER A 304 -5.33 5.89 1.33
N LEU A 305 -5.17 5.32 0.12
CA LEU A 305 -4.46 4.05 -0.07
C LEU A 305 -2.93 4.23 -0.04
N LEU A 306 -2.43 5.41 -0.42
CA LEU A 306 -1.00 5.74 -0.43
C LEU A 306 -0.48 6.16 0.95
N ASP A 307 -1.35 6.79 1.77
CA ASP A 307 -1.03 7.17 3.16
C ASP A 307 -0.89 5.96 4.09
N LYS A 308 -1.45 4.81 3.72
CA LYS A 308 -1.38 3.57 4.50
C LYS A 308 -0.04 2.87 4.26
N ASN A 309 0.70 2.62 5.34
CA ASN A 309 1.83 1.70 5.29
C ASN A 309 1.31 0.26 5.39
N SER A 310 1.64 -0.56 4.39
CA SER A 310 1.29 -1.98 4.37
C SER A 310 2.52 -2.78 3.98
N ASP A 311 2.93 -3.70 4.85
CA ASP A 311 3.98 -4.68 4.54
C ASP A 311 3.40 -5.95 3.88
N ASP A 312 2.09 -5.96 3.60
CA ASP A 312 1.44 -7.05 2.88
C ASP A 312 1.60 -6.81 1.37
N GLU A 313 2.60 -7.44 0.76
CA GLU A 313 2.90 -7.34 -0.69
C GLU A 313 1.71 -7.62 -1.62
N ASP A 314 0.71 -8.34 -1.11
CA ASP A 314 -0.50 -8.68 -1.85
C ASP A 314 -1.63 -7.65 -1.70
N SER A 315 -1.50 -6.70 -0.78
CA SER A 315 -2.48 -5.62 -0.55
C SER A 315 -2.51 -4.62 -1.70
N ILE A 316 -3.66 -3.98 -1.88
CA ILE A 316 -3.81 -2.94 -2.91
C ILE A 316 -2.95 -1.73 -2.58
N GLU A 317 -2.85 -1.37 -1.29
CA GLU A 317 -2.01 -0.29 -0.80
C GLU A 317 -0.55 -0.48 -1.19
N PHE A 318 0.02 -1.66 -0.92
CA PHE A 318 1.40 -1.98 -1.27
C PHE A 318 1.62 -1.94 -2.78
N LYS A 319 0.79 -2.66 -3.56
CA LYS A 319 0.95 -2.74 -5.01
C LYS A 319 0.83 -1.38 -5.69
N LEU A 320 -0.12 -0.57 -5.25
CA LEU A 320 -0.33 0.78 -5.78
C LEU A 320 0.88 1.67 -5.46
N LYS A 321 1.32 1.71 -4.19
CA LYS A 321 2.48 2.51 -3.77
C LYS A 321 3.76 2.09 -4.48
N GLU A 322 4.03 0.79 -4.60
CA GLU A 322 5.18 0.26 -5.33
C GLU A 322 5.12 0.56 -6.83
N THR A 323 3.91 0.62 -7.42
CA THR A 323 3.75 0.99 -8.83
C THR A 323 4.09 2.47 -9.03
N PHE A 324 3.63 3.37 -8.16
CA PHE A 324 4.07 4.77 -8.20
C PHE A 324 5.58 4.91 -8.04
N LYS A 325 6.19 4.21 -7.07
CA LYS A 325 7.64 4.23 -6.88
C LYS A 325 8.38 3.81 -8.15
N LYS A 326 7.97 2.70 -8.77
CA LYS A 326 8.60 2.22 -10.02
C LYS A 326 8.49 3.22 -11.15
N ILE A 327 7.34 3.87 -11.31
CA ILE A 327 7.18 4.94 -12.30
C ILE A 327 8.09 6.12 -11.99
N CYS A 328 8.21 6.54 -10.72
CA CYS A 328 9.13 7.62 -10.35
C CYS A 328 10.60 7.23 -10.59
N VAL A 329 10.99 5.98 -10.32
CA VAL A 329 12.36 5.50 -10.60
C VAL A 329 12.67 5.58 -12.09
N GLU A 330 11.77 5.07 -12.94
CA GLU A 330 11.93 5.08 -14.40
C GLU A 330 11.87 6.51 -14.97
N LEU A 331 10.91 7.33 -14.54
CA LEU A 331 10.69 8.68 -15.08
C LEU A 331 11.82 9.66 -14.71
N TYR A 332 12.45 9.45 -13.55
CA TYR A 332 13.43 10.39 -12.99
C TYR A 332 14.85 9.82 -12.89
N ASP A 333 15.10 8.62 -13.43
CA ASP A 333 16.37 7.90 -13.38
C ASP A 333 16.95 7.79 -11.95
N LEU A 334 16.09 7.45 -10.97
CA LEU A 334 16.50 7.45 -9.55
C LEU A 334 17.43 6.28 -9.18
N ASP A 335 17.61 5.31 -10.08
CA ASP A 335 18.57 4.21 -9.96
C ASP A 335 19.89 4.49 -10.69
N ALA A 336 20.03 5.66 -11.32
CA ALA A 336 21.28 6.06 -11.97
C ALA A 336 22.39 6.27 -10.92
N PRO A 337 23.66 5.96 -11.25
CA PRO A 337 24.80 6.15 -10.36
C PRO A 337 24.89 7.58 -9.80
N GLN A 338 24.59 8.59 -10.63
CA GLN A 338 24.60 9.99 -10.22
C GLN A 338 23.62 10.26 -9.06
N PHE A 339 22.42 9.70 -9.11
CA PHE A 339 21.45 9.88 -8.03
C PHE A 339 21.93 9.20 -6.76
N SER A 340 22.51 7.99 -6.86
CA SER A 340 23.07 7.28 -5.71
C SER A 340 24.22 8.06 -5.05
N GLU A 341 25.15 8.60 -5.83
CA GLU A 341 26.27 9.39 -5.33
C GLU A 341 25.80 10.68 -4.64
N GLU A 342 24.84 11.38 -5.24
CA GLU A 342 24.23 12.58 -4.64
C GLU A 342 23.49 12.23 -3.34
N TRP A 343 22.79 11.10 -3.32
CA TRP A 343 22.08 10.62 -2.14
C TRP A 343 23.02 10.26 -0.99
N ASP A 344 24.13 9.59 -1.28
CA ASP A 344 25.16 9.25 -0.31
C ASP A 344 25.84 10.50 0.27
N ASP A 345 26.10 11.50 -0.57
CA ASP A 345 26.61 12.80 -0.11
C ASP A 345 25.59 13.53 0.78
N MET A 346 24.31 13.61 0.38
CA MET A 346 23.25 14.17 1.24
C MET A 346 23.14 13.42 2.56
N ALA A 347 23.26 12.08 2.54
CA ALA A 347 23.24 11.24 3.73
C ALA A 347 24.46 11.47 4.62
N SER A 348 25.63 11.77 4.06
CA SER A 348 26.81 12.13 4.85
C SER A 348 26.64 13.46 5.62
N ARG A 349 25.89 14.41 5.03
CA ARG A 349 25.61 15.73 5.63
C ARG A 349 24.44 15.73 6.61
N MET A 350 23.42 14.91 6.34
CA MET A 350 22.15 14.86 7.10
C MET A 350 21.98 13.63 7.98
N GLY A 351 22.91 12.69 7.91
CA GLY A 351 22.81 11.37 8.50
C GLY A 351 21.98 10.39 7.65
N ALA A 352 22.43 9.14 7.66
CA ALA A 352 21.87 8.06 6.85
C ALA A 352 20.44 7.70 7.29
N THR A 353 19.50 7.66 6.34
CA THR A 353 18.14 7.15 6.57
C THR A 353 18.12 5.62 6.61
N SER A 354 17.05 5.05 7.15
CA SER A 354 16.82 3.61 7.09
C SER A 354 16.57 3.15 5.64
N ASN A 355 17.64 2.77 4.94
CA ASN A 355 17.78 1.76 3.89
C ASN A 355 16.60 1.47 2.93
N GLU A 356 15.77 2.45 2.56
CA GLU A 356 14.91 2.25 1.39
C GLU A 356 15.76 2.43 0.14
N LYS A 357 16.36 1.32 -0.32
CA LYS A 357 17.07 1.26 -1.60
C LYS A 357 16.09 1.64 -2.70
N ILE A 358 16.32 2.80 -3.32
CA ILE A 358 15.63 3.19 -4.53
C ILE A 358 16.20 2.32 -5.65
N THR A 359 15.55 1.18 -5.92
CA THR A 359 16.02 0.21 -6.91
C THR A 359 14.91 -0.21 -7.85
N SER A 360 15.26 -0.28 -9.12
CA SER A 360 14.47 -0.74 -10.24
C SER A 360 14.49 -2.27 -10.34
N ASN A 361 13.87 -2.99 -9.39
CA ASN A 361 13.50 -4.38 -9.69
C ASN A 361 12.28 -4.38 -10.64
N ILE A 362 12.51 -4.01 -11.90
CA ILE A 362 11.50 -3.89 -12.96
C ILE A 362 11.20 -5.30 -13.46
N SER A 363 10.25 -5.97 -12.82
CA SER A 363 9.52 -7.04 -13.49
C SER A 363 8.69 -6.46 -14.64
N LYS A 364 8.42 -7.23 -15.70
CA LYS A 364 7.53 -6.80 -16.80
C LYS A 364 6.19 -6.30 -16.23
N HIS A 365 5.97 -4.99 -16.30
CA HIS A 365 4.73 -4.33 -15.90
C HIS A 365 3.94 -3.89 -17.14
N PRO A 366 2.62 -3.71 -17.02
CA PRO A 366 1.84 -3.08 -18.08
C PRO A 366 2.34 -1.66 -18.32
N THR A 367 2.34 -1.23 -19.58
CA THR A 367 2.61 0.16 -19.97
C THR A 367 1.46 1.05 -19.47
N TYR A 368 1.81 2.16 -18.84
CA TYR A 368 0.89 3.19 -18.37
C TYR A 368 1.00 4.43 -19.25
N GLN A 369 -0.13 5.10 -19.51
CA GLN A 369 -0.12 6.44 -20.08
C GLN A 369 -0.26 7.47 -18.95
N ILE A 370 0.85 8.07 -18.55
CA ILE A 370 0.91 9.03 -17.45
C ILE A 370 0.81 10.47 -17.96
N SER A 371 0.29 11.36 -17.11
CA SER A 371 0.26 12.80 -17.36
C SER A 371 1.44 13.48 -16.68
N VAL A 372 2.26 14.21 -17.44
CA VAL A 372 3.48 14.89 -16.96
C VAL A 372 3.29 16.41 -17.05
N ILE A 373 3.49 17.12 -15.94
CA ILE A 373 3.41 18.59 -15.86
C ILE A 373 4.77 19.20 -16.17
N HIS A 374 4.83 20.03 -17.20
CA HIS A 374 6.04 20.71 -17.65
C HIS A 374 6.20 22.11 -17.03
N GLU A 375 7.41 22.66 -17.20
CA GLU A 375 7.76 23.99 -16.72
C GLU A 375 6.89 25.11 -17.30
N LYS A 376 6.83 26.21 -16.55
CA LYS A 376 6.15 27.42 -16.96
C LYS A 376 6.79 27.98 -18.24
N ASN A 377 6.05 27.98 -19.35
CA ASN A 377 6.46 28.77 -20.52
C ASN A 377 6.49 30.25 -20.17
N ASN A 378 7.65 30.86 -20.36
CA ASN A 378 7.88 32.30 -20.24
C ASN A 378 7.53 33.08 -21.53
N GLY A 379 7.00 32.40 -22.56
CA GLY A 379 6.62 33.01 -23.84
C GLY A 379 7.68 32.87 -24.94
N ALA A 380 8.65 31.97 -24.81
CA ALA A 380 9.79 31.83 -25.74
C ALA A 380 9.47 31.12 -27.08
N GLY A 381 8.19 31.02 -27.49
CA GLY A 381 7.83 30.67 -28.87
C GLY A 381 8.01 29.21 -29.31
N LEU A 382 8.23 28.24 -28.40
CA LEU A 382 8.26 26.83 -28.78
C LEU A 382 6.83 26.29 -29.03
N PRO A 383 6.56 25.69 -30.21
CA PRO A 383 5.25 25.15 -30.54
C PRO A 383 4.93 23.92 -29.70
N TYR A 384 3.69 23.88 -29.22
CA TYR A 384 3.16 22.82 -28.39
C TYR A 384 2.47 21.76 -29.26
N GLY A 385 2.87 20.49 -29.11
CA GLY A 385 2.47 19.40 -29.99
C GLY A 385 0.98 19.04 -29.91
N PRO A 386 0.47 18.22 -30.85
CA PRO A 386 -0.98 17.96 -30.98
C PRO A 386 -1.63 17.16 -29.85
N LYS A 387 -0.86 16.56 -28.92
CA LYS A 387 -1.37 15.78 -27.76
C LYS A 387 -1.42 16.57 -26.45
N GLN A 388 -1.24 17.88 -26.51
CA GLN A 388 -0.96 18.71 -25.35
C GLN A 388 -2.20 19.48 -24.88
N VAL A 389 -2.61 19.27 -23.62
CA VAL A 389 -3.66 20.07 -22.95
C VAL A 389 -2.97 21.03 -21.99
N GLY A 390 -2.62 22.22 -22.47
CA GLY A 390 -1.82 23.18 -21.67
C GLY A 390 -0.40 22.66 -21.40
N ARG A 391 0.15 22.83 -20.19
CA ARG A 391 1.51 22.36 -19.83
C ARG A 391 1.56 20.88 -19.41
N ILE A 392 0.61 20.07 -19.84
CA ILE A 392 0.52 18.65 -19.47
C ILE A 392 0.68 17.80 -20.74
N ILE A 393 1.64 16.87 -20.70
CA ILE A 393 1.95 15.96 -21.81
C ILE A 393 1.71 14.52 -21.37
N LEU A 394 1.02 13.76 -22.22
CA LEU A 394 0.83 12.33 -22.03
C LEU A 394 2.08 11.57 -22.50
N GLN A 395 2.61 10.71 -21.64
CA GLN A 395 3.78 9.88 -21.92
C GLN A 395 3.47 8.43 -21.59
N ASN A 396 3.97 7.51 -22.42
CA ASN A 396 3.89 6.08 -22.12
C ASN A 396 5.14 5.69 -21.33
N ILE A 397 4.94 4.95 -20.24
CA ILE A 397 6.00 4.42 -19.37
C ILE A 397 5.77 2.96 -19.04
#